data_AF-A0A4Y6S1Q0-F1
#
_entry.id   AF-A0A4Y6S1Q0-F1
#
_cell.length_a   1.000
_cell.length_b   1.000
_cell.length_c   1.000
_cell.angle_alpha   90.00
_cell.angle_beta   90.00
_cell.angle_gamma   90.00
#
_symmetry.space_group_name_H-M   'P 1'
#
loop_
_entity.id
_entity.type
_entity.pdbx_description
1 polymer ?
#
loop_
_entity_poly.entity_id
_entity_poly.type
_entity_poly.pdbx_seq_one_letter_code
_entity_poly.pdbx_strand_id
1 'polypeptide(L)'
;MHSALHILSGGITFLAAVLAGLNPLAAEEWKVSAEQGALQQALTKAQAGDILRLAAGDHQGPITIEVPLQLLGTDGARVTGTGTGSVITVDAPDVTVSNLIITGSGLSHQTLDAGVKLTKKADRATVRDNKILNNLTGVDVHGPDDAVVSNNLIEGRQDLRPNERGNGIYVWNSPHLLAEFNTIRFGRDGVFVNTSHKDTFRNNHFSQLRFAVHYMHGNSGVIEGNVSEGNDIGYALMFSDRLKVRDNVSKGDKHHGLMLNYANRAKIEGNQVFGGGEKCLFMYNANKNKVTDNRFERCPIGVHFTAGSARNKFQGNAFIRNKTQVKYVGSRSLDWSTDGRGNFWSDHAAFDMNGDGLADTAYRPNDMVDQVLWTQPSAKILIGSPAVQLLRWTQSQFPALLPGGIVDNAPLMHPPAGSVPNSGVQG
;
A
#
# COMPACT_ATOMS: atom_id res chain seq x y z
N MET A 1 -67.08 -34.53 58.14
CA MET A 1 -66.07 -35.09 57.23
C MET A 1 -65.45 -33.92 56.49
N HIS A 2 -64.38 -33.36 57.05
CA HIS A 2 -62.96 -33.71 56.80
C HIS A 2 -62.35 -32.92 55.63
N SER A 3 -61.18 -32.36 55.94
CA SER A 3 -60.13 -31.85 55.04
C SER A 3 -60.30 -30.40 54.55
N ALA A 4 -59.71 -29.37 55.18
CA ALA A 4 -58.29 -29.05 55.36
C ALA A 4 -57.59 -28.60 54.06
N LEU A 5 -57.22 -27.31 53.95
CA LEU A 5 -55.84 -26.85 54.18
C LEU A 5 -55.74 -25.32 54.17
N HIS A 6 -55.06 -24.79 55.18
CA HIS A 6 -54.61 -23.42 55.33
C HIS A 6 -53.26 -23.17 54.62
N ILE A 7 -52.81 -21.90 54.69
CA ILE A 7 -51.43 -21.37 54.64
C ILE A 7 -50.87 -21.20 53.19
N LEU A 8 -50.32 -20.08 52.70
CA LEU A 8 -49.56 -18.96 53.27
C LEU A 8 -49.83 -17.62 52.56
N SER A 9 -49.95 -16.59 53.39
CA SER A 9 -49.61 -15.18 53.16
C SER A 9 -48.10 -14.98 52.94
N GLY A 10 -47.70 -14.08 52.04
CA GLY A 10 -46.30 -13.64 51.95
C GLY A 10 -46.00 -12.59 50.87
N GLY A 11 -45.94 -11.32 51.29
CA GLY A 11 -44.97 -10.33 50.80
C GLY A 11 -45.03 -9.86 49.34
N ILE A 12 -45.86 -8.85 49.05
CA ILE A 12 -45.64 -7.94 47.91
C ILE A 12 -45.14 -6.61 48.49
N THR A 13 -43.86 -6.53 48.78
CA THR A 13 -43.13 -5.27 49.04
C THR A 13 -41.65 -5.55 48.93
N PHE A 14 -41.06 -5.20 47.79
CA PHE A 14 -39.69 -4.72 47.55
C PHE A 14 -39.21 -5.13 46.15
N LEU A 15 -39.47 -4.30 45.14
CA LEU A 15 -38.57 -4.19 43.97
C LEU A 15 -38.86 -2.90 43.19
N ALA A 16 -38.73 -1.73 43.83
CA ALA A 16 -38.95 -0.43 43.18
C ALA A 16 -37.84 0.60 43.47
N ALA A 17 -36.64 0.19 43.88
CA ALA A 17 -35.58 1.15 44.23
C ALA A 17 -34.15 0.62 44.02
N VAL A 18 -33.77 0.25 42.78
CA VAL A 18 -32.36 0.24 42.34
C VAL A 18 -32.26 0.57 40.84
N LEU A 19 -32.83 1.70 40.40
CA LEU A 19 -32.59 2.26 39.05
C LEU A 19 -32.23 3.76 39.09
N ALA A 20 -32.10 4.36 40.27
CA ALA A 20 -31.60 5.71 40.46
C ALA A 20 -30.10 5.65 40.80
N GLY A 21 -29.24 5.65 39.78
CA GLY A 21 -27.79 5.66 39.99
C GLY A 21 -26.94 5.39 38.75
N LEU A 22 -27.52 4.96 37.64
CA LEU A 22 -26.83 4.99 36.35
C LEU A 22 -27.05 6.37 35.73
N ASN A 23 -26.28 7.36 36.21
CA ASN A 23 -26.03 8.52 35.36
C ASN A 23 -25.46 7.96 34.04
N PRO A 24 -25.99 8.33 32.87
CA PRO A 24 -25.25 8.09 31.64
C PRO A 24 -23.86 8.70 31.86
N LEU A 25 -22.80 7.91 31.67
CA LEU A 25 -21.44 8.44 31.53
C LEU A 25 -21.50 9.44 30.38
N ALA A 26 -21.76 10.70 30.72
CA ALA A 26 -21.83 11.77 29.76
C ALA A 26 -20.38 12.04 29.37
N ALA A 27 -20.04 11.75 28.12
CA ALA A 27 -18.77 12.14 27.54
C ALA A 27 -18.53 13.64 27.82
N GLU A 28 -17.50 13.94 28.61
CA GLU A 28 -17.15 15.32 28.96
C GLU A 28 -16.08 15.83 27.99
N GLU A 29 -16.13 17.12 27.64
CA GLU A 29 -15.08 17.79 26.89
C GLU A 29 -14.16 18.60 27.82
N TRP A 30 -12.89 18.20 27.87
CA TRP A 30 -11.86 18.77 28.73
C TRP A 30 -10.95 19.66 27.88
N LYS A 31 -10.88 20.94 28.23
CA LYS A 31 -9.86 21.84 27.65
C LYS A 31 -8.56 21.67 28.40
N VAL A 32 -7.53 21.18 27.73
CA VAL A 32 -6.21 20.91 28.30
C VAL A 32 -5.27 22.05 27.91
N SER A 33 -4.80 22.84 28.89
CA SER A 33 -3.79 23.89 28.67
C SER A 33 -2.42 23.26 28.35
N ALA A 34 -1.57 23.98 27.61
CA ALA A 34 -0.19 23.56 27.30
C ALA A 34 0.77 23.80 28.49
N GLU A 35 0.29 23.54 29.72
CA GLU A 35 1.07 23.64 30.94
C GLU A 35 1.70 22.30 31.30
N GLN A 36 2.83 22.34 32.01
CA GLN A 36 3.56 21.13 32.36
C GLN A 36 2.68 20.17 33.19
N GLY A 37 2.53 18.93 32.70
CA GLY A 37 1.75 17.88 33.37
C GLY A 37 0.23 17.96 33.21
N ALA A 38 -0.31 19.01 32.57
CA ALA A 38 -1.76 19.16 32.39
C ALA A 38 -2.37 18.00 31.60
N LEU A 39 -1.70 17.55 30.54
CA LEU A 39 -2.14 16.42 29.71
C LEU A 39 -2.16 15.09 30.48
N GLN A 40 -1.10 14.78 31.24
CA GLN A 40 -1.04 13.57 32.07
C GLN A 40 -2.14 13.58 33.15
N GLN A 41 -2.39 14.72 33.77
CA GLN A 41 -3.45 14.85 34.76
C GLN A 41 -4.85 14.66 34.15
N ALA A 42 -5.08 15.22 32.96
CA ALA A 42 -6.33 15.02 32.22
C ALA A 42 -6.53 13.53 31.87
N LEU A 43 -5.51 12.87 31.33
CA LEU A 43 -5.56 11.43 31.00
C LEU A 43 -5.83 10.56 32.23
N THR A 44 -5.26 10.89 33.38
CA THR A 44 -5.48 10.14 34.64
C THR A 44 -6.94 10.19 35.10
N LYS A 45 -7.66 11.26 34.77
CA LYS A 45 -9.05 11.48 35.18
C LYS A 45 -10.07 11.15 34.10
N ALA A 46 -9.62 11.04 32.84
CA ALA A 46 -10.48 10.79 31.70
C ALA A 46 -11.25 9.48 31.84
N GLN A 47 -12.50 9.51 31.41
CA GLN A 47 -13.40 8.37 31.36
C GLN A 47 -13.66 7.96 29.91
N ALA A 48 -14.20 6.76 29.74
CA ALA A 48 -14.54 6.26 28.42
C ALA A 48 -15.57 7.19 27.74
N GLY A 49 -15.25 7.64 26.53
CA GLY A 49 -16.06 8.56 25.72
C GLY A 49 -15.62 10.02 25.80
N ASP A 50 -14.75 10.40 26.73
CA ASP A 50 -14.34 11.79 26.90
C ASP A 50 -13.59 12.36 25.69
N ILE A 51 -13.62 13.69 25.59
CA ILE A 51 -12.86 14.45 24.60
C ILE A 51 -11.81 15.29 25.35
N LEU A 52 -10.53 14.99 25.14
CA LEU A 52 -9.43 15.82 25.58
C LEU A 52 -9.03 16.76 24.45
N ARG A 53 -9.42 18.03 24.55
CA ARG A 53 -9.10 19.08 23.57
C ARG A 53 -7.87 19.87 23.99
N LEU A 54 -6.75 19.66 23.30
CA LEU A 54 -5.46 20.26 23.58
C LEU A 54 -5.41 21.68 23.00
N ALA A 55 -5.18 22.66 23.87
CA ALA A 55 -4.89 24.03 23.48
C ALA A 55 -3.58 24.10 22.67
N ALA A 56 -3.45 25.13 21.83
CA ALA A 56 -2.22 25.39 21.08
C ALA A 56 -1.01 25.51 22.03
N GLY A 57 0.13 24.99 21.60
CA GLY A 57 1.35 24.93 22.41
C GLY A 57 1.90 23.52 22.59
N ASP A 58 2.99 23.42 23.35
CA ASP A 58 3.71 22.17 23.56
C ASP A 58 3.18 21.42 24.79
N HIS A 59 2.63 20.24 24.55
CA HIS A 59 2.24 19.26 25.57
C HIS A 59 3.32 18.19 25.69
N GLN A 60 3.71 17.85 26.92
CA GLN A 60 4.77 16.88 27.16
C GLN A 60 4.26 15.45 26.94
N GLY A 61 4.99 14.69 26.12
CA GLY A 61 4.94 13.24 26.07
C GLY A 61 6.12 12.60 26.84
N PRO A 62 6.22 11.26 26.89
CA PRO A 62 5.28 10.31 26.30
C PRO A 62 3.96 10.23 27.09
N ILE A 63 2.90 9.78 26.41
CA ILE A 63 1.60 9.49 27.02
C ILE A 63 1.09 8.10 26.62
N THR A 64 0.27 7.51 27.49
CA THR A 64 -0.48 6.29 27.20
C THR A 64 -1.97 6.58 27.38
N ILE A 65 -2.78 6.17 26.41
CA ILE A 65 -4.25 6.28 26.43
C ILE A 65 -4.80 4.88 26.70
N GLU A 66 -5.31 4.67 27.91
CA GLU A 66 -5.79 3.36 28.40
C GLU A 66 -7.31 3.24 28.47
N VAL A 67 -8.03 4.32 28.11
CA VAL A 67 -9.50 4.34 28.01
C VAL A 67 -9.93 4.85 26.64
N PRO A 68 -11.07 4.40 26.09
CA PRO A 68 -11.61 4.91 24.84
C PRO A 68 -11.90 6.42 24.95
N LEU A 69 -11.23 7.26 24.16
CA LEU A 69 -11.42 8.71 24.20
C LEU A 69 -11.00 9.39 22.89
N GLN A 70 -11.32 10.67 22.74
CA GLN A 70 -10.82 11.49 21.65
C GLN A 70 -9.75 12.47 22.14
N LEU A 71 -8.53 12.35 21.63
CA LEU A 71 -7.43 13.29 21.83
C LEU A 71 -7.37 14.24 20.62
N LEU A 72 -7.87 15.46 20.78
CA LEU A 72 -8.04 16.44 19.69
C LEU A 72 -7.16 17.66 19.90
N GLY A 73 -6.34 18.03 18.92
CA GLY A 73 -5.59 19.27 18.92
C GLY A 73 -6.40 20.46 18.40
N THR A 74 -6.15 21.63 18.96
CA THR A 74 -6.41 22.92 18.28
C THR A 74 -5.20 23.28 17.41
N ASP A 75 -5.36 24.22 16.48
CA ASP A 75 -4.29 24.59 15.55
C ASP A 75 -3.00 24.98 16.28
N GLY A 76 -1.93 24.24 16.04
CA GLY A 76 -0.63 24.43 16.69
C GLY A 76 -0.43 23.65 18.00
N ALA A 77 -1.38 22.80 18.41
CA ALA A 77 -1.17 21.86 19.50
C ALA A 77 -0.13 20.80 19.12
N ARG A 78 0.92 20.66 19.94
CA ARG A 78 2.02 19.72 19.73
C ARG A 78 2.16 18.76 20.90
N VAL A 79 2.31 17.47 20.64
CA VAL A 79 2.75 16.49 21.64
C VAL A 79 4.21 16.14 21.35
N THR A 80 5.10 16.48 22.28
CA THR A 80 6.55 16.30 22.11
C THR A 80 7.07 15.24 23.06
N GLY A 81 7.60 14.15 22.51
CA GLY A 81 8.26 13.11 23.28
C GLY A 81 9.65 13.52 23.78
N THR A 82 10.27 12.65 24.58
CA THR A 82 11.55 12.90 25.25
C THR A 82 12.76 12.41 24.45
N GLY A 83 12.56 11.90 23.22
CA GLY A 83 13.60 11.20 22.47
C GLY A 83 13.84 9.77 22.94
N THR A 84 12.94 9.19 23.74
CA THR A 84 12.95 7.79 24.17
C THR A 84 11.53 7.23 24.12
N GLY A 85 11.34 6.03 23.56
CA GLY A 85 10.03 5.40 23.46
C GLY A 85 9.11 6.05 22.41
N SER A 86 7.83 5.66 22.41
CA SER A 86 6.83 6.25 21.53
C SER A 86 6.19 7.49 22.16
N VAL A 87 5.82 8.49 21.35
CA VAL A 87 5.27 9.76 21.85
C VAL A 87 3.85 9.58 22.40
N ILE A 88 2.99 8.92 21.64
CA ILE A 88 1.62 8.56 22.04
C ILE A 88 1.45 7.05 21.89
N THR A 89 1.09 6.37 22.98
CA THR A 89 0.71 4.95 22.96
C THR A 89 -0.79 4.82 23.18
N VAL A 90 -1.49 4.16 22.27
CA VAL A 90 -2.92 3.85 22.38
C VAL A 90 -3.05 2.39 22.79
N ASP A 91 -3.59 2.15 23.99
CA ASP A 91 -3.79 0.83 24.58
C ASP A 91 -5.26 0.56 24.93
N ALA A 92 -6.18 1.19 24.19
CA ALA A 92 -7.62 1.04 24.33
C ALA A 92 -8.32 1.16 22.96
N PRO A 93 -9.49 0.52 22.78
CA PRO A 93 -10.22 0.59 21.53
C PRO A 93 -10.90 1.96 21.35
N ASP A 94 -11.32 2.24 20.12
CA ASP A 94 -12.15 3.41 19.78
C ASP A 94 -11.52 4.77 20.15
N VAL A 95 -10.18 4.80 20.27
CA VAL A 95 -9.43 6.03 20.53
C VAL A 95 -9.21 6.81 19.24
N THR A 96 -9.47 8.12 19.25
CA THR A 96 -9.12 9.03 18.15
C THR A 96 -7.96 9.93 18.54
N VAL A 97 -6.92 10.01 17.71
CA VAL A 97 -5.82 10.97 17.82
C VAL A 97 -5.86 11.88 16.59
N SER A 98 -6.16 13.18 16.78
CA SER A 98 -6.40 14.07 15.65
C SER A 98 -5.98 15.51 15.82
N ASN A 99 -5.58 16.14 14.70
CA ASN A 99 -5.17 17.54 14.58
C ASN A 99 -3.99 17.93 15.48
N LEU A 100 -3.02 17.02 15.63
CA LEU A 100 -1.82 17.25 16.44
C LEU A 100 -0.55 17.31 15.59
N ILE A 101 0.42 18.10 16.07
CA ILE A 101 1.82 17.96 15.67
C ILE A 101 2.47 16.96 16.63
N ILE A 102 3.01 15.85 16.13
CA ILE A 102 3.56 14.76 16.96
C ILE A 102 5.02 14.53 16.60
N THR A 103 5.93 14.68 17.56
CA THR A 103 7.39 14.60 17.33
C THR A 103 8.14 14.12 18.57
N GLY A 104 9.39 13.69 18.40
CA GLY A 104 10.29 13.40 19.51
C GLY A 104 10.22 11.95 20.03
N SER A 105 9.90 10.97 19.17
CA SER A 105 10.07 9.56 19.51
C SER A 105 11.55 9.21 19.77
N GLY A 106 11.78 8.07 20.41
CA GLY A 106 13.08 7.42 20.46
C GLY A 106 13.47 6.76 19.14
N LEU A 107 14.59 6.02 19.17
CA LEU A 107 15.28 5.44 18.02
C LEU A 107 15.41 3.91 18.06
N SER A 108 14.72 3.25 18.99
CA SER A 108 14.81 1.80 19.14
C SER A 108 13.96 1.09 18.09
N HIS A 109 14.63 0.36 17.19
CA HIS A 109 13.97 -0.57 16.24
C HIS A 109 13.42 -1.82 16.94
N GLN A 110 13.89 -2.14 18.15
CA GLN A 110 13.37 -3.28 18.92
C GLN A 110 11.98 -2.98 19.48
N THR A 111 11.77 -1.77 19.98
CA THR A 111 10.48 -1.31 20.53
C THR A 111 9.61 -0.61 19.51
N LEU A 112 10.14 -0.39 18.30
CA LEU A 112 9.51 0.34 17.20
C LEU A 112 9.02 1.71 17.65
N ASP A 113 9.93 2.49 18.26
CA ASP A 113 9.59 3.82 18.76
C ASP A 113 8.91 4.66 17.67
N ALA A 114 7.74 5.22 17.99
CA ALA A 114 6.87 5.85 17.01
C ALA A 114 6.31 7.20 17.48
N GLY A 115 5.82 8.00 16.54
CA GLY A 115 4.97 9.15 16.87
C GLY A 115 3.67 8.67 17.52
N VAL A 116 2.97 7.74 16.88
CA VAL A 116 1.79 7.07 17.45
C VAL A 116 1.98 5.57 17.40
N LYS A 117 1.78 4.89 18.52
CA LYS A 117 1.80 3.44 18.62
C LYS A 117 0.42 2.92 18.99
N LEU A 118 -0.13 2.05 18.16
CA LEU A 118 -1.37 1.33 18.40
C LEU A 118 -1.01 -0.08 18.85
N THR A 119 -1.35 -0.42 20.09
CA THR A 119 -1.12 -1.79 20.60
C THR A 119 -2.21 -2.74 20.09
N LYS A 120 -2.10 -4.02 20.46
CA LYS A 120 -3.12 -5.03 20.19
C LYS A 120 -4.49 -4.69 20.79
N LYS A 121 -4.59 -3.80 21.79
CA LYS A 121 -5.87 -3.40 22.39
C LYS A 121 -6.55 -2.24 21.65
N ALA A 122 -5.87 -1.63 20.68
CA ALA A 122 -6.29 -0.41 20.01
C ALA A 122 -7.26 -0.67 18.83
N ASP A 123 -8.17 -1.64 18.96
CA ASP A 123 -9.14 -1.95 17.91
C ASP A 123 -9.96 -0.70 17.55
N ARG A 124 -10.18 -0.48 16.25
CA ARG A 124 -10.92 0.70 15.73
C ARG A 124 -10.30 2.05 16.09
N ALA A 125 -9.03 2.07 16.52
CA ALA A 125 -8.34 3.33 16.76
C ALA A 125 -8.18 4.13 15.45
N THR A 126 -8.36 5.45 15.55
CA THR A 126 -8.26 6.38 14.43
C THR A 126 -7.14 7.38 14.66
N VAL A 127 -6.14 7.40 13.78
CA VAL A 127 -5.06 8.40 13.75
C VAL A 127 -5.28 9.26 12.51
N ARG A 128 -5.78 10.48 12.67
CA ARG A 128 -6.17 11.32 11.53
C ARG A 128 -5.82 12.79 11.61
N ASP A 129 -5.59 13.43 10.47
CA ASP A 129 -5.35 14.89 10.38
C ASP A 129 -4.12 15.36 11.18
N ASN A 130 -3.14 14.49 11.40
CA ASN A 130 -1.94 14.83 12.19
C ASN A 130 -0.76 15.22 11.30
N LYS A 131 0.14 16.03 11.86
CA LYS A 131 1.49 16.26 11.35
C LYS A 131 2.47 15.45 12.20
N ILE A 132 2.87 14.27 11.72
CA ILE A 132 3.74 13.33 12.43
C ILE A 132 5.16 13.50 11.89
N LEU A 133 6.00 14.21 12.64
CA LEU A 133 7.27 14.74 12.15
C LEU A 133 8.44 14.17 12.94
N ASN A 134 9.53 13.85 12.24
CA ASN A 134 10.84 13.51 12.84
C ASN A 134 10.82 12.38 13.87
N ASN A 135 9.88 11.45 13.77
CA ASN A 135 9.84 10.22 14.56
C ASN A 135 10.58 9.09 13.81
N LEU A 136 11.08 8.09 14.55
CA LEU A 136 11.68 6.90 13.93
C LEU A 136 10.65 6.22 13.03
N THR A 137 9.52 5.79 13.60
CA THR A 137 8.33 5.34 12.88
C THR A 137 7.24 6.41 12.99
N GLY A 138 6.48 6.68 11.93
CA GLY A 138 5.35 7.60 12.03
C GLY A 138 4.22 7.01 12.89
N VAL A 139 3.59 5.94 12.39
CA VAL A 139 2.56 5.17 13.08
C VAL A 139 2.96 3.69 13.14
N ASP A 140 3.10 3.12 14.34
CA ASP A 140 3.26 1.67 14.57
C ASP A 140 1.89 1.05 14.84
N VAL A 141 1.37 0.27 13.90
CA VAL A 141 0.09 -0.43 14.00
C VAL A 141 0.35 -1.89 14.34
N HIS A 142 0.24 -2.22 15.62
CA HIS A 142 0.78 -3.46 16.17
C HIS A 142 -0.30 -4.32 16.84
N GLY A 143 -1.08 -5.02 16.02
CA GLY A 143 -2.09 -5.96 16.46
C GLY A 143 -3.57 -5.56 16.41
N PRO A 144 -3.99 -4.28 16.33
CA PRO A 144 -5.41 -3.96 16.41
C PRO A 144 -6.16 -4.37 15.14
N ASP A 145 -7.44 -4.69 15.25
CA ASP A 145 -8.34 -4.88 14.12
C ASP A 145 -9.01 -3.54 13.74
N ASP A 146 -9.25 -3.33 12.45
CA ASP A 146 -10.05 -2.22 11.91
C ASP A 146 -9.53 -0.81 12.29
N ALA A 147 -8.21 -0.66 12.45
CA ALA A 147 -7.59 0.64 12.69
C ALA A 147 -7.63 1.53 11.44
N VAL A 148 -7.71 2.84 11.64
CA VAL A 148 -7.72 3.85 10.57
C VAL A 148 -6.56 4.80 10.75
N VAL A 149 -5.72 4.94 9.71
CA VAL A 149 -4.66 5.95 9.63
C VAL A 149 -4.94 6.82 8.42
N SER A 150 -5.55 8.00 8.62
CA SER A 150 -6.08 8.78 7.49
C SER A 150 -5.69 10.25 7.50
N ASN A 151 -5.51 10.85 6.32
CA ASN A 151 -5.29 12.29 6.16
C ASN A 151 -4.12 12.84 7.00
N ASN A 152 -3.07 12.04 7.25
CA ASN A 152 -1.89 12.50 7.98
C ASN A 152 -0.78 12.97 7.03
N LEU A 153 -0.03 13.99 7.45
CA LEU A 153 1.29 14.30 6.92
C LEU A 153 2.33 13.59 7.78
N ILE A 154 3.06 12.64 7.20
CA ILE A 154 4.12 11.88 7.87
C ILE A 154 5.46 12.21 7.21
N GLU A 155 6.33 12.90 7.94
CA GLU A 155 7.68 13.23 7.50
C GLU A 155 8.71 12.50 8.38
N GLY A 156 9.30 11.45 7.82
CA GLY A 156 10.29 10.64 8.50
C GLY A 156 11.65 11.34 8.67
N ARG A 157 12.47 10.81 9.57
CA ARG A 157 13.81 11.37 9.84
C ARG A 157 14.74 11.31 8.62
N GLN A 158 15.62 12.29 8.51
CA GLN A 158 16.64 12.38 7.45
C GLN A 158 18.08 12.39 7.97
N ASP A 159 18.28 12.54 9.28
CA ASP A 159 19.59 12.59 9.96
C ASP A 159 20.29 11.22 10.08
N LEU A 160 19.60 10.13 9.73
CA LEU A 160 20.12 8.77 9.75
C LEU A 160 20.49 8.22 8.37
N ARG A 161 21.26 7.13 8.35
CA ARG A 161 21.43 6.32 7.14
C ARG A 161 20.09 5.69 6.75
N PRO A 162 19.82 5.46 5.45
CA PRO A 162 18.54 4.94 4.98
C PRO A 162 18.04 3.69 5.71
N ASN A 163 18.93 2.74 6.03
CA ASN A 163 18.55 1.48 6.72
C ASN A 163 18.25 1.65 8.22
N GLU A 164 18.75 2.71 8.84
CA GLU A 164 18.55 3.03 10.25
C GLU A 164 17.27 3.85 10.47
N ARG A 165 16.69 4.41 9.41
CA ARG A 165 15.40 5.11 9.48
C ARG A 165 14.26 4.11 9.66
N GLY A 166 13.19 4.52 10.35
CA GLY A 166 11.96 3.75 10.42
C GLY A 166 11.02 4.09 9.27
N ASN A 167 9.82 3.51 9.31
CA ASN A 167 8.85 3.61 8.23
C ASN A 167 7.78 4.67 8.56
N GLY A 168 7.06 5.15 7.55
CA GLY A 168 5.92 6.05 7.77
C GLY A 168 4.82 5.35 8.57
N ILE A 169 4.33 4.22 8.07
CA ILE A 169 3.40 3.32 8.75
C ILE A 169 4.02 1.92 8.80
N TYR A 170 4.19 1.38 10.01
CA TYR A 170 4.61 -0.01 10.24
C TYR A 170 3.39 -0.83 10.64
N VAL A 171 3.23 -2.03 10.07
CA VAL A 171 2.07 -2.89 10.31
C VAL A 171 2.51 -4.31 10.69
N TRP A 172 2.02 -4.78 11.83
CA TRP A 172 2.18 -6.16 12.27
C TRP A 172 0.89 -6.71 12.84
N ASN A 173 0.39 -7.78 12.22
CA ASN A 173 -0.78 -8.57 12.60
C ASN A 173 -2.03 -7.72 12.91
N SER A 174 -2.33 -6.74 12.05
CA SER A 174 -3.41 -5.76 12.25
C SER A 174 -4.41 -5.81 11.08
N PRO A 175 -5.29 -6.83 11.06
CA PRO A 175 -6.18 -7.04 9.92
C PRO A 175 -7.14 -5.86 9.71
N HIS A 176 -7.62 -5.71 8.48
CA HIS A 176 -8.57 -4.67 8.08
C HIS A 176 -8.09 -3.22 8.30
N LEU A 177 -6.78 -2.99 8.46
CA LEU A 177 -6.23 -1.63 8.52
C LEU A 177 -6.62 -0.83 7.27
N LEU A 178 -7.16 0.37 7.47
CA LEU A 178 -7.37 1.37 6.43
C LEU A 178 -6.33 2.48 6.57
N ALA A 179 -5.40 2.56 5.61
CA ALA A 179 -4.52 3.71 5.47
C ALA A 179 -4.91 4.52 4.23
N GLU A 180 -5.43 5.74 4.42
CA GLU A 180 -5.93 6.54 3.30
C GLU A 180 -5.62 8.03 3.34
N PHE A 181 -5.48 8.64 2.15
CA PHE A 181 -5.21 10.08 2.02
C PHE A 181 -3.99 10.58 2.79
N ASN A 182 -3.05 9.71 3.18
CA ASN A 182 -1.83 10.15 3.84
C ASN A 182 -0.82 10.68 2.81
N THR A 183 -0.05 11.69 3.20
CA THR A 183 1.17 12.08 2.50
C THR A 183 2.37 11.65 3.31
N ILE A 184 3.15 10.71 2.79
CA ILE A 184 4.30 10.13 3.48
C ILE A 184 5.57 10.42 2.69
N ARG A 185 6.53 11.07 3.34
CA ARG A 185 7.82 11.40 2.75
C ARG A 185 8.97 11.21 3.73
N PHE A 186 10.15 10.94 3.19
CA PHE A 186 11.38 10.68 3.97
C PHE A 186 11.26 9.49 4.93
N GLY A 187 12.33 9.19 5.66
CA GLY A 187 12.44 7.94 6.41
C GLY A 187 12.93 6.79 5.53
N ARG A 188 12.41 5.57 5.76
CA ARG A 188 12.77 4.35 5.01
C ARG A 188 11.69 3.92 4.03
N ASP A 189 10.61 3.28 4.49
CA ASP A 189 9.47 2.86 3.64
C ASP A 189 8.21 3.65 4.02
N GLY A 190 7.29 3.83 3.07
CA GLY A 190 6.02 4.53 3.27
C GLY A 190 5.08 3.73 4.15
N VAL A 191 4.48 2.67 3.59
CA VAL A 191 3.77 1.63 4.35
C VAL A 191 4.57 0.34 4.29
N PHE A 192 4.98 -0.17 5.46
CA PHE A 192 5.65 -1.47 5.59
C PHE A 192 4.75 -2.44 6.35
N VAL A 193 4.31 -3.49 5.66
CA VAL A 193 3.54 -4.57 6.25
C VAL A 193 4.40 -5.82 6.35
N ASN A 194 4.65 -6.25 7.58
CA ASN A 194 5.38 -7.49 7.83
C ASN A 194 4.49 -8.71 7.57
N THR A 195 3.36 -8.76 8.29
CA THR A 195 2.29 -9.75 8.15
C THR A 195 0.98 -9.08 8.54
N SER A 196 0.02 -8.95 7.62
CA SER A 196 -1.34 -8.48 7.91
C SER A 196 -2.28 -8.83 6.74
N HIS A 197 -3.58 -8.86 6.94
CA HIS A 197 -4.53 -9.36 5.95
C HIS A 197 -5.73 -8.44 5.78
N LYS A 198 -6.23 -8.36 4.55
CA LYS A 198 -7.40 -7.54 4.16
C LYS A 198 -7.21 -6.05 4.46
N ASP A 199 -5.97 -5.58 4.48
CA ASP A 199 -5.66 -4.16 4.63
C ASP A 199 -6.02 -3.39 3.35
N THR A 200 -6.39 -2.12 3.50
CA THR A 200 -6.70 -1.21 2.39
C THR A 200 -5.77 0.00 2.43
N PHE A 201 -4.98 0.18 1.39
CA PHE A 201 -4.13 1.35 1.17
C PHE A 201 -4.68 2.14 0.00
N ARG A 202 -5.32 3.28 0.29
CA ARG A 202 -6.09 4.04 -0.69
C ARG A 202 -5.69 5.50 -0.78
N ASN A 203 -5.53 6.02 -2.00
CA ASN A 203 -5.36 7.46 -2.23
C ASN A 203 -4.23 8.11 -1.41
N ASN A 204 -3.17 7.38 -1.11
CA ASN A 204 -2.01 7.93 -0.41
C ASN A 204 -0.99 8.48 -1.43
N HIS A 205 -0.22 9.49 -1.01
CA HIS A 205 0.88 10.04 -1.78
C HIS A 205 2.22 9.74 -1.09
N PHE A 206 3.14 9.11 -1.81
CA PHE A 206 4.42 8.65 -1.32
C PHE A 206 5.57 9.26 -2.11
N SER A 207 6.55 9.87 -1.45
CA SER A 207 7.71 10.44 -2.14
C SER A 207 9.00 10.38 -1.34
N GLN A 208 10.13 10.25 -2.05
CA GLN A 208 11.48 10.26 -1.47
C GLN A 208 11.71 9.19 -0.39
N LEU A 209 11.12 8.00 -0.60
CA LEU A 209 11.24 6.81 0.22
C LEU A 209 12.06 5.75 -0.51
N ARG A 210 12.48 4.72 0.22
CA ARG A 210 12.94 3.48 -0.39
C ARG A 210 11.74 2.81 -1.08
N PHE A 211 10.77 2.29 -0.33
CA PHE A 211 9.55 1.71 -0.92
C PHE A 211 8.32 2.52 -0.56
N ALA A 212 7.46 2.87 -1.53
CA ALA A 212 6.19 3.53 -1.25
C ALA A 212 5.24 2.59 -0.48
N VAL A 213 4.98 1.40 -1.04
CA VAL A 213 4.28 0.31 -0.35
C VAL A 213 5.15 -0.95 -0.37
N HIS A 214 5.46 -1.47 0.80
CA HIS A 214 6.19 -2.72 1.00
C HIS A 214 5.28 -3.72 1.72
N TYR A 215 4.65 -4.62 0.95
CA TYR A 215 3.68 -5.58 1.45
C TYR A 215 4.27 -7.00 1.41
N MET A 216 4.74 -7.54 2.54
CA MET A 216 5.51 -8.79 2.54
C MET A 216 4.71 -10.07 2.72
N HIS A 217 3.88 -10.20 3.76
CA HIS A 217 3.12 -11.45 4.00
C HIS A 217 1.65 -11.12 4.19
N GLY A 218 1.05 -10.51 3.17
CA GLY A 218 -0.34 -10.11 3.20
C GLY A 218 -1.23 -10.77 2.18
N ASN A 219 -2.50 -10.94 2.56
CA ASN A 219 -3.46 -11.67 1.75
C ASN A 219 -4.74 -10.87 1.63
N SER A 220 -5.31 -10.89 0.43
CA SER A 220 -6.62 -10.26 0.15
C SER A 220 -6.68 -8.75 0.44
N GLY A 221 -5.54 -8.06 0.49
CA GLY A 221 -5.48 -6.61 0.64
C GLY A 221 -5.80 -5.85 -0.65
N VAL A 222 -6.10 -4.57 -0.49
CA VAL A 222 -6.47 -3.64 -1.56
C VAL A 222 -5.49 -2.48 -1.57
N ILE A 223 -4.88 -2.21 -2.73
CA ILE A 223 -3.96 -1.09 -2.94
C ILE A 223 -4.52 -0.31 -4.13
N GLU A 224 -5.09 0.88 -3.87
CA GLU A 224 -5.84 1.59 -4.91
C GLU A 224 -5.66 3.11 -4.91
N GLY A 225 -5.60 3.70 -6.11
CA GLY A 225 -5.58 5.16 -6.27
C GLY A 225 -4.37 5.86 -5.63
N ASN A 226 -3.31 5.13 -5.27
CA ASN A 226 -2.13 5.73 -4.65
C ASN A 226 -1.21 6.34 -5.71
N VAL A 227 -0.39 7.31 -5.30
CA VAL A 227 0.69 7.88 -6.12
C VAL A 227 2.04 7.67 -5.43
N SER A 228 2.96 7.05 -6.16
CA SER A 228 4.37 6.93 -5.82
C SER A 228 5.19 7.81 -6.75
N GLU A 229 5.97 8.75 -6.20
CA GLU A 229 6.82 9.66 -6.97
C GLU A 229 8.26 9.69 -6.43
N GLY A 230 9.22 9.32 -7.30
CA GLY A 230 10.65 9.45 -7.01
C GLY A 230 11.13 8.61 -5.82
N ASN A 231 10.53 7.45 -5.59
CA ASN A 231 10.97 6.47 -4.59
C ASN A 231 11.98 5.49 -5.21
N ASP A 232 12.62 4.62 -4.42
CA ASP A 232 13.46 3.55 -4.99
C ASP A 232 12.60 2.48 -5.68
N ILE A 233 11.50 2.05 -5.06
CA ILE A 233 10.46 1.18 -5.65
C ILE A 233 9.09 1.74 -5.29
N GLY A 234 8.17 1.78 -6.25
CA GLY A 234 6.79 2.17 -6.00
C GLY A 234 6.05 1.16 -5.13
N TYR A 235 5.69 0.02 -5.72
CA TYR A 235 4.87 -0.99 -5.04
C TYR A 235 5.60 -2.33 -5.02
N ALA A 236 6.17 -2.69 -3.87
CA ALA A 236 6.84 -3.95 -3.60
C ALA A 236 5.88 -4.95 -2.95
N LEU A 237 5.30 -5.84 -3.75
CA LEU A 237 4.34 -6.85 -3.31
C LEU A 237 5.01 -8.21 -3.29
N MET A 238 5.26 -8.71 -2.09
CA MET A 238 6.05 -9.91 -1.85
C MET A 238 5.19 -10.96 -1.15
N PHE A 239 5.48 -12.26 -1.33
CA PHE A 239 4.88 -13.42 -0.63
C PHE A 239 3.38 -13.32 -0.27
N SER A 240 2.59 -12.77 -1.19
CA SER A 240 1.21 -12.36 -0.95
C SER A 240 0.25 -13.08 -1.89
N ASP A 241 -1.02 -13.20 -1.49
CA ASP A 241 -2.05 -13.88 -2.28
C ASP A 241 -3.34 -13.07 -2.40
N ARG A 242 -3.95 -13.10 -3.60
CA ARG A 242 -5.26 -12.49 -3.88
C ARG A 242 -5.34 -10.98 -3.63
N LEU A 243 -4.23 -10.26 -3.81
CA LEU A 243 -4.23 -8.79 -3.74
C LEU A 243 -5.05 -8.17 -4.88
N LYS A 244 -5.69 -7.04 -4.62
CA LYS A 244 -6.27 -6.15 -5.63
C LYS A 244 -5.44 -4.88 -5.69
N VAL A 245 -4.77 -4.64 -6.80
CA VAL A 245 -3.87 -3.49 -7.00
C VAL A 245 -4.40 -2.73 -8.20
N ARG A 246 -5.05 -1.60 -7.96
CA ARG A 246 -5.78 -0.91 -9.03
C ARG A 246 -5.59 0.60 -9.06
N ASP A 247 -5.57 1.16 -10.27
CA ASP A 247 -5.61 2.62 -10.46
C ASP A 247 -4.47 3.37 -9.74
N ASN A 248 -3.35 2.71 -9.45
CA ASN A 248 -2.19 3.33 -8.82
C ASN A 248 -1.26 3.94 -9.86
N VAL A 249 -0.50 4.97 -9.47
CA VAL A 249 0.48 5.64 -10.31
C VAL A 249 1.87 5.52 -9.68
N SER A 250 2.83 5.02 -10.46
CA SER A 250 4.26 5.12 -10.16
C SER A 250 4.93 6.04 -11.17
N LYS A 251 5.63 7.07 -10.69
CA LYS A 251 6.26 8.09 -11.52
C LYS A 251 7.72 8.29 -11.11
N GLY A 252 8.63 7.92 -12.01
CA GLY A 252 10.06 8.16 -11.81
C GLY A 252 10.69 7.38 -10.67
N ASP A 253 10.09 6.26 -10.24
CA ASP A 253 10.69 5.40 -9.22
C ASP A 253 11.97 4.73 -9.77
N LYS A 254 13.03 4.69 -8.97
CA LYS A 254 14.42 4.48 -9.42
C LYS A 254 14.71 3.07 -9.94
N HIS A 255 14.12 2.04 -9.34
CA HIS A 255 14.35 0.65 -9.71
C HIS A 255 13.12 0.04 -10.38
N HIS A 256 11.98 0.01 -9.68
CA HIS A 256 10.75 -0.63 -10.18
C HIS A 256 9.52 0.22 -9.87
N GLY A 257 8.57 0.30 -10.80
CA GLY A 257 7.26 0.88 -10.47
C GLY A 257 6.37 -0.10 -9.72
N LEU A 258 6.20 -1.31 -10.28
CA LEU A 258 5.49 -2.42 -9.66
C LEU A 258 6.40 -3.65 -9.58
N MET A 259 6.46 -4.30 -8.42
CA MET A 259 7.19 -5.53 -8.21
C MET A 259 6.28 -6.60 -7.59
N LEU A 260 6.16 -7.74 -8.28
CA LEU A 260 5.45 -8.93 -7.83
C LEU A 260 6.48 -10.04 -7.58
N ASN A 261 6.77 -10.33 -6.31
CA ASN A 261 7.75 -11.33 -5.92
C ASN A 261 7.09 -12.42 -5.08
N TYR A 262 6.88 -13.62 -5.62
CA TYR A 262 6.00 -14.64 -5.01
C TYR A 262 4.58 -14.11 -4.71
N ALA A 263 4.10 -13.12 -5.46
CA ALA A 263 2.73 -12.62 -5.38
C ALA A 263 1.83 -13.39 -6.36
N ASN A 264 0.75 -13.98 -5.84
CA ASN A 264 -0.07 -14.93 -6.59
C ASN A 264 -1.55 -14.56 -6.58
N ARG A 265 -2.27 -15.00 -7.63
CA ARG A 265 -3.73 -14.81 -7.78
C ARG A 265 -4.19 -13.35 -7.62
N ALA A 266 -3.30 -12.40 -7.84
CA ALA A 266 -3.56 -10.98 -7.72
C ALA A 266 -4.29 -10.45 -8.97
N LYS A 267 -5.04 -9.38 -8.76
CA LYS A 267 -5.62 -8.55 -9.82
C LYS A 267 -4.83 -7.24 -9.86
N ILE A 268 -4.17 -6.98 -10.98
CA ILE A 268 -3.36 -5.79 -11.23
C ILE A 268 -4.05 -5.04 -12.37
N GLU A 269 -4.85 -4.03 -12.06
CA GLU A 269 -5.84 -3.47 -12.98
C GLU A 269 -5.69 -1.94 -13.10
N GLY A 270 -5.62 -1.37 -14.30
CA GLY A 270 -5.66 0.11 -14.45
C GLY A 270 -4.46 0.89 -13.90
N ASN A 271 -3.37 0.23 -13.46
CA ASN A 271 -2.21 0.90 -12.89
C ASN A 271 -1.37 1.57 -13.98
N GLN A 272 -0.71 2.66 -13.64
CA GLN A 272 0.15 3.41 -14.55
C GLN A 272 1.55 3.50 -13.98
N VAL A 273 2.54 3.09 -14.77
CA VAL A 273 3.95 3.25 -14.45
C VAL A 273 4.60 4.09 -15.53
N PHE A 274 5.14 5.23 -15.14
CA PHE A 274 5.83 6.16 -16.02
C PHE A 274 7.27 6.31 -15.57
N GLY A 275 8.20 5.82 -16.40
CA GLY A 275 9.63 5.94 -16.11
C GLY A 275 10.05 5.20 -14.84
N GLY A 276 9.59 3.95 -14.67
CA GLY A 276 9.92 3.06 -13.54
C GLY A 276 11.37 2.58 -13.52
N GLY A 277 12.33 3.50 -13.66
CA GLY A 277 13.72 3.29 -13.30
C GLY A 277 14.45 2.29 -14.18
N GLU A 278 14.38 1.01 -13.80
CA GLU A 278 14.86 -0.10 -14.60
C GLU A 278 13.72 -0.88 -15.26
N LYS A 279 12.58 -1.05 -14.56
CA LYS A 279 11.50 -1.97 -14.93
C LYS A 279 10.15 -1.39 -14.51
N CYS A 280 9.22 -1.27 -15.46
CA CYS A 280 7.87 -0.83 -15.15
C CYS A 280 7.16 -1.85 -14.24
N LEU A 281 7.14 -3.13 -14.66
CA LEU A 281 6.66 -4.26 -13.87
C LEU A 281 7.72 -5.37 -13.80
N PHE A 282 8.09 -5.77 -12.59
CA PHE A 282 8.94 -6.93 -12.34
C PHE A 282 8.13 -8.10 -11.75
N MET A 283 8.16 -9.25 -12.42
CA MET A 283 7.49 -10.48 -11.98
C MET A 283 8.51 -11.58 -11.73
N TYR A 284 8.63 -11.99 -10.46
CA TYR A 284 9.51 -13.04 -10.00
C TYR A 284 8.70 -14.11 -9.27
N ASN A 285 8.63 -15.31 -9.86
CA ASN A 285 7.80 -16.42 -9.38
C ASN A 285 6.37 -15.99 -8.99
N ALA A 286 5.77 -15.11 -9.80
CA ALA A 286 4.43 -14.58 -9.59
C ALA A 286 3.46 -15.32 -10.50
N ASN A 287 2.45 -15.98 -9.92
CA ASN A 287 1.63 -16.96 -10.64
C ASN A 287 0.13 -16.67 -10.57
N LYS A 288 -0.59 -17.07 -11.63
CA LYS A 288 -2.06 -17.00 -11.70
C LYS A 288 -2.63 -15.58 -11.53
N ASN A 289 -1.84 -14.55 -11.84
CA ASN A 289 -2.27 -13.17 -11.74
C ASN A 289 -3.06 -12.74 -12.99
N LYS A 290 -3.93 -11.75 -12.83
CA LYS A 290 -4.57 -11.03 -13.93
C LYS A 290 -3.96 -9.64 -13.99
N VAL A 291 -3.36 -9.29 -15.11
CA VAL A 291 -2.71 -8.00 -15.36
C VAL A 291 -3.49 -7.36 -16.50
N THR A 292 -4.41 -6.46 -16.18
CA THR A 292 -5.35 -5.90 -17.16
C THR A 292 -5.39 -4.39 -17.20
N ASP A 293 -5.48 -3.83 -18.41
CA ASP A 293 -5.68 -2.38 -18.62
C ASP A 293 -4.63 -1.49 -17.92
N ASN A 294 -3.42 -2.00 -17.66
CA ASN A 294 -2.32 -1.23 -17.09
C ASN A 294 -1.53 -0.50 -18.18
N ARG A 295 -0.86 0.58 -17.82
CA ARG A 295 -0.02 1.37 -18.73
C ARG A 295 1.42 1.38 -18.25
N PHE A 296 2.31 0.80 -19.05
CA PHE A 296 3.75 0.75 -18.81
C PHE A 296 4.45 1.63 -19.83
N GLU A 297 4.87 2.83 -19.42
CA GLU A 297 5.42 3.84 -20.30
C GLU A 297 6.86 4.25 -19.94
N ARG A 298 7.71 4.41 -20.97
CA ARG A 298 9.05 5.02 -20.91
C ARG A 298 9.99 4.35 -19.90
N CYS A 299 9.82 3.05 -19.68
CA CYS A 299 10.73 2.25 -18.88
C CYS A 299 11.85 1.65 -19.75
N PRO A 300 13.07 1.42 -19.23
CA PRO A 300 14.07 0.62 -19.94
C PRO A 300 13.55 -0.79 -20.25
N ILE A 301 12.79 -1.40 -19.34
CA ILE A 301 12.05 -2.63 -19.58
C ILE A 301 10.58 -2.40 -19.16
N GLY A 302 9.62 -2.67 -20.05
CA GLY A 302 8.19 -2.61 -19.73
C GLY A 302 7.82 -3.68 -18.70
N VAL A 303 7.91 -4.95 -19.09
CA VAL A 303 7.70 -6.08 -18.16
C VAL A 303 8.94 -6.97 -18.15
N HIS A 304 9.48 -7.27 -16.97
CA HIS A 304 10.46 -8.33 -16.80
C HIS A 304 9.81 -9.53 -16.12
N PHE A 305 9.66 -10.61 -16.87
CA PHE A 305 8.94 -11.81 -16.48
C PHE A 305 9.91 -12.99 -16.34
N THR A 306 10.12 -13.48 -15.12
CA THR A 306 11.18 -14.46 -14.84
C THR A 306 10.83 -15.42 -13.70
N ALA A 307 11.78 -16.29 -13.37
CA ALA A 307 11.79 -17.22 -12.23
C ALA A 307 10.56 -18.15 -12.18
N GLY A 308 10.16 -18.68 -13.35
CA GLY A 308 9.08 -19.66 -13.44
C GLY A 308 7.67 -19.09 -13.23
N SER A 309 7.50 -17.77 -13.25
CA SER A 309 6.18 -17.12 -13.26
C SER A 309 5.29 -17.76 -14.32
N ALA A 310 4.06 -18.18 -13.96
CA ALA A 310 3.23 -18.98 -14.84
C ALA A 310 1.73 -18.73 -14.67
N ARG A 311 0.98 -19.00 -15.75
CA ARG A 311 -0.50 -18.88 -15.83
C ARG A 311 -1.00 -17.47 -15.51
N ASN A 312 -0.21 -16.45 -15.83
CA ASN A 312 -0.66 -15.06 -15.73
C ASN A 312 -1.42 -14.70 -17.01
N LYS A 313 -2.49 -13.91 -16.87
CA LYS A 313 -3.26 -13.36 -17.99
C LYS A 313 -2.87 -11.90 -18.18
N PHE A 314 -2.49 -11.53 -19.39
CA PHE A 314 -2.23 -10.16 -19.81
C PHE A 314 -3.26 -9.78 -20.86
N GLN A 315 -3.99 -8.69 -20.65
CA GLN A 315 -5.04 -8.25 -21.56
C GLN A 315 -5.29 -6.75 -21.40
N GLY A 316 -5.46 -6.01 -22.47
CA GLY A 316 -5.80 -4.59 -22.43
C GLY A 316 -4.67 -3.66 -21.99
N ASN A 317 -3.48 -4.17 -21.70
CA ASN A 317 -2.39 -3.32 -21.22
C ASN A 317 -1.80 -2.48 -22.36
N ALA A 318 -1.15 -1.37 -22.03
CA ALA A 318 -0.41 -0.54 -22.97
C ALA A 318 1.08 -0.54 -22.65
N PHE A 319 1.88 -0.88 -23.66
CA PHE A 319 3.34 -0.88 -23.63
C PHE A 319 3.87 0.26 -24.52
N ILE A 320 4.22 1.39 -23.91
CA ILE A 320 4.43 2.65 -24.63
C ILE A 320 5.87 3.14 -24.48
N ARG A 321 6.58 3.24 -25.59
CA ARG A 321 7.94 3.82 -25.67
C ARG A 321 8.90 3.24 -24.62
N ASN A 322 8.75 1.96 -24.27
CA ASN A 322 9.77 1.27 -23.48
C ASN A 322 10.94 0.90 -24.40
N LYS A 323 12.16 0.86 -23.87
CA LYS A 323 13.32 0.44 -24.68
C LYS A 323 13.26 -1.05 -25.03
N THR A 324 12.75 -1.86 -24.11
CA THR A 324 12.39 -3.26 -24.32
C THR A 324 10.99 -3.46 -23.77
N GLN A 325 10.01 -3.81 -24.62
CA GLN A 325 8.62 -3.95 -24.17
C GLN A 325 8.48 -5.08 -23.13
N VAL A 326 9.03 -6.26 -23.44
CA VAL A 326 9.04 -7.39 -22.51
C VAL A 326 10.38 -8.11 -22.52
N LYS A 327 10.95 -8.33 -21.33
CA LYS A 327 12.04 -9.29 -21.10
C LYS A 327 11.45 -10.57 -20.51
N TYR A 328 11.35 -11.62 -21.31
CA TYR A 328 10.82 -12.91 -20.90
C TYR A 328 11.93 -13.93 -20.72
N VAL A 329 12.09 -14.45 -19.51
CA VAL A 329 13.08 -15.50 -19.20
C VAL A 329 12.34 -16.82 -18.97
N GLY A 330 12.16 -17.60 -20.03
CA GLY A 330 11.54 -18.91 -20.00
C GLY A 330 11.53 -19.59 -21.38
N SER A 331 11.17 -20.88 -21.40
CA SER A 331 11.17 -21.73 -22.60
C SER A 331 9.77 -22.11 -23.09
N ARG A 332 8.72 -21.51 -22.52
CA ARG A 332 7.33 -21.80 -22.90
C ARG A 332 6.82 -20.77 -23.88
N SER A 333 5.90 -21.18 -24.76
CA SER A 333 5.09 -20.25 -25.53
C SER A 333 3.94 -19.74 -24.67
N LEU A 334 3.81 -18.42 -24.55
CA LEU A 334 2.77 -17.75 -23.78
C LEU A 334 1.94 -16.88 -24.72
N ASP A 335 0.64 -17.12 -24.73
CA ASP A 335 -0.32 -16.25 -25.41
C ASP A 335 -0.78 -15.15 -24.43
N TRP A 336 -0.49 -13.89 -24.79
CA TRP A 336 -0.93 -12.68 -24.10
C TRP A 336 -2.12 -12.02 -24.79
N SER A 337 -2.88 -12.81 -25.54
CA SER A 337 -4.25 -12.53 -25.90
C SER A 337 -5.16 -13.54 -25.22
N THR A 338 -6.32 -13.11 -24.75
CA THR A 338 -7.33 -13.98 -24.15
C THR A 338 -8.69 -13.50 -24.62
N ASP A 339 -9.55 -14.45 -25.01
CA ASP A 339 -10.91 -14.18 -25.48
C ASP A 339 -10.95 -13.13 -26.61
N GLY A 340 -10.01 -13.21 -27.56
CA GLY A 340 -9.93 -12.31 -28.71
C GLY A 340 -9.44 -10.90 -28.41
N ARG A 341 -8.90 -10.64 -27.22
CA ARG A 341 -8.37 -9.33 -26.83
C ARG A 341 -6.95 -9.45 -26.28
N GLY A 342 -6.03 -8.68 -26.86
CA GLY A 342 -4.62 -8.59 -26.50
C GLY A 342 -4.26 -7.26 -25.86
N ASN A 343 -3.08 -6.73 -26.16
CA ASN A 343 -2.49 -5.53 -25.57
C ASN A 343 -2.09 -4.52 -26.66
N PHE A 344 -1.92 -3.27 -26.27
CA PHE A 344 -1.40 -2.21 -27.13
C PHE A 344 0.14 -2.14 -27.06
N TRP A 345 0.79 -2.05 -28.22
CA TRP A 345 2.25 -2.02 -28.35
C TRP A 345 2.67 -0.84 -29.23
N SER A 346 3.32 0.17 -28.65
CA SER A 346 3.65 1.40 -29.39
C SER A 346 4.65 1.24 -30.53
N ASP A 347 5.38 0.12 -30.57
CA ASP A 347 6.38 -0.24 -31.57
C ASP A 347 5.85 -1.29 -32.57
N HIS A 348 4.58 -1.68 -32.47
CA HIS A 348 3.94 -2.55 -33.44
C HIS A 348 3.38 -1.73 -34.61
N ALA A 349 4.13 -1.71 -35.71
CA ALA A 349 3.65 -1.14 -36.97
C ALA A 349 2.68 -2.14 -37.65
N ALA A 350 1.38 -1.97 -37.38
CA ALA A 350 0.32 -2.81 -37.95
C ALA A 350 -0.83 -1.98 -38.51
N PHE A 351 -1.69 -2.65 -39.27
CA PHE A 351 -2.92 -2.13 -39.84
C PHE A 351 -4.12 -2.83 -39.21
N ASP A 352 -5.24 -2.13 -39.23
CA ASP A 352 -6.57 -2.60 -38.89
C ASP A 352 -7.44 -2.34 -40.12
N MET A 353 -7.47 -3.31 -41.04
CA MET A 353 -8.16 -3.18 -42.32
C MET A 353 -9.67 -3.40 -42.19
N ASN A 354 -10.11 -4.16 -41.18
CA ASN A 354 -11.52 -4.48 -40.95
C ASN A 354 -12.21 -3.47 -40.01
N GLY A 355 -11.45 -2.59 -39.35
CA GLY A 355 -11.95 -1.52 -38.49
C GLY A 355 -12.47 -2.00 -37.14
N ASP A 356 -12.03 -3.16 -36.64
CA ASP A 356 -12.52 -3.74 -35.38
C ASP A 356 -11.73 -3.26 -34.14
N GLY A 357 -10.70 -2.44 -34.33
CA GLY A 357 -9.85 -1.90 -33.28
C GLY A 357 -8.69 -2.83 -32.87
N LEU A 358 -8.51 -3.95 -33.56
CA LEU A 358 -7.41 -4.89 -33.39
C LEU A 358 -6.45 -4.83 -34.59
N ALA A 359 -5.19 -5.14 -34.36
CA ALA A 359 -4.21 -5.31 -35.42
C ALA A 359 -4.45 -6.64 -36.16
N ASP A 360 -4.43 -6.60 -37.49
CA ASP A 360 -4.59 -7.80 -38.34
C ASP A 360 -3.41 -8.79 -38.25
N THR A 361 -2.33 -8.41 -37.55
CA THR A 361 -1.13 -9.25 -37.39
C THR A 361 -0.77 -9.46 -35.92
N ALA A 362 -0.33 -10.67 -35.59
CA ALA A 362 0.14 -10.98 -34.25
C ALA A 362 1.44 -10.23 -33.92
N TYR A 363 1.59 -9.81 -32.66
CA TYR A 363 2.80 -9.17 -32.16
C TYR A 363 3.64 -10.13 -31.30
N ARG A 364 4.97 -9.99 -31.36
CA ARG A 364 5.92 -10.78 -30.57
C ARG A 364 6.94 -9.85 -29.91
N PRO A 365 6.86 -9.61 -28.60
CA PRO A 365 7.78 -8.70 -27.91
C PRO A 365 9.19 -9.28 -27.67
N ASN A 366 9.42 -10.56 -27.98
CA ASN A 366 10.71 -11.21 -27.85
C ASN A 366 10.91 -12.30 -28.90
N ASP A 367 12.15 -12.45 -29.34
CA ASP A 367 12.62 -13.52 -30.24
C ASP A 367 13.81 -14.30 -29.65
N MET A 368 14.33 -15.30 -30.38
CA MET A 368 15.51 -16.06 -29.92
C MET A 368 16.78 -15.22 -29.89
N VAL A 369 16.88 -14.22 -30.77
CA VAL A 369 18.04 -13.32 -30.82
C VAL A 369 18.09 -12.52 -29.53
N ASP A 370 16.94 -12.05 -29.02
CA ASP A 370 16.83 -11.36 -27.75
C ASP A 370 17.31 -12.22 -26.58
N GLN A 371 16.99 -13.52 -26.58
CA GLN A 371 17.51 -14.46 -25.57
C GLN A 371 19.04 -14.54 -25.60
N VAL A 372 19.65 -14.62 -26.78
CA VAL A 372 21.12 -14.60 -26.94
C VAL A 372 21.70 -13.26 -26.50
N LEU A 373 21.06 -12.14 -26.82
CA LEU A 373 21.52 -10.81 -26.42
C LEU A 373 21.42 -10.57 -24.91
N TRP A 374 20.52 -11.28 -24.22
CA TRP A 374 20.43 -11.24 -22.76
C TRP A 374 21.49 -12.09 -22.06
N THR A 375 21.88 -13.23 -22.64
CA THR A 375 22.95 -14.09 -22.10
C THR A 375 24.34 -13.58 -22.49
N GLN A 376 24.48 -12.98 -23.67
CA GLN A 376 25.71 -12.40 -24.19
C GLN A 376 25.51 -10.92 -24.59
N PRO A 377 25.61 -9.97 -23.65
CA PRO A 377 25.40 -8.56 -23.93
C PRO A 377 26.39 -7.96 -24.95
N SER A 378 27.59 -8.52 -25.09
CA SER A 378 28.59 -8.06 -26.06
C SER A 378 28.15 -8.26 -27.52
N ALA A 379 27.25 -9.21 -27.78
CA ALA A 379 26.69 -9.45 -29.11
C ALA A 379 25.76 -8.32 -29.58
N LYS A 380 25.40 -7.34 -28.74
CA LYS A 380 24.59 -6.17 -29.13
C LYS A 380 25.22 -5.36 -30.26
N ILE A 381 26.54 -5.41 -30.43
CA ILE A 381 27.23 -4.76 -31.57
C ILE A 381 26.80 -5.32 -32.92
N LEU A 382 26.25 -6.53 -32.95
CA LEU A 382 25.82 -7.23 -34.16
C LEU A 382 24.34 -7.04 -34.49
N ILE A 383 23.55 -6.31 -33.69
CA ILE A 383 22.10 -6.17 -33.89
C ILE A 383 21.75 -5.63 -35.27
N GLY A 384 22.52 -4.67 -35.77
CA GLY A 384 22.34 -4.10 -37.11
C GLY A 384 22.90 -4.95 -38.25
N SER A 385 23.58 -6.07 -37.96
CA SER A 385 24.25 -6.87 -38.99
C SER A 385 23.24 -7.58 -39.90
N PRO A 386 23.56 -7.78 -41.19
CA PRO A 386 22.71 -8.52 -42.12
C PRO A 386 22.37 -9.94 -41.63
N ALA A 387 23.29 -10.61 -40.94
CA ALA A 387 23.06 -11.94 -40.38
C ALA A 387 21.95 -11.95 -39.32
N VAL A 388 21.96 -10.98 -38.40
CA VAL A 388 20.90 -10.85 -37.38
C VAL A 388 19.55 -10.49 -38.02
N GLN A 389 19.55 -9.59 -39.01
CA GLN A 389 18.32 -9.25 -39.74
C GLN A 389 17.74 -10.44 -40.50
N LEU A 390 18.57 -11.22 -41.19
CA LEU A 390 18.15 -12.43 -41.90
C LEU A 390 17.60 -13.49 -40.94
N LEU A 391 18.23 -13.68 -39.77
CA LEU A 391 17.74 -14.60 -38.74
C LEU A 391 16.36 -14.18 -38.22
N ARG A 392 16.15 -12.90 -37.91
CA ARG A 392 14.84 -12.36 -37.49
C ARG A 392 13.77 -12.52 -38.58
N TRP A 393 14.12 -12.22 -39.83
CA TRP A 393 13.21 -12.44 -40.95
C TRP A 393 12.85 -13.92 -41.10
N THR A 394 13.83 -14.81 -41.04
CA THR A 394 13.60 -16.26 -41.16
C THR A 394 12.68 -16.76 -40.05
N GLN A 395 12.86 -16.29 -38.80
CA GLN A 395 11.99 -16.63 -37.67
C GLN A 395 10.56 -16.12 -37.85
N SER A 396 10.38 -14.95 -38.48
CA SER A 396 9.04 -14.44 -38.81
C SER A 396 8.29 -15.35 -39.78
N GLN A 397 9.02 -16.04 -40.69
CA GLN A 397 8.45 -16.94 -41.69
C GLN A 397 8.25 -18.37 -41.17
N PHE A 398 9.04 -18.80 -40.18
CA PHE A 398 8.99 -20.14 -39.61
C PHE A 398 8.83 -20.15 -38.07
N PRO A 399 7.64 -19.77 -37.54
CA PRO A 399 7.40 -19.66 -36.09
C PRO A 399 7.58 -20.96 -35.31
N ALA A 400 7.48 -22.13 -35.97
CA ALA A 400 7.61 -23.45 -35.35
C ALA A 400 9.03 -23.77 -34.83
N LEU A 401 10.04 -22.98 -35.20
CA LEU A 401 11.43 -23.18 -34.78
C LEU A 401 11.80 -22.41 -33.48
N LEU A 402 10.84 -21.74 -32.83
CA LEU A 402 11.07 -20.91 -31.65
C LEU A 402 11.06 -21.73 -30.34
N PRO A 403 12.05 -21.59 -29.44
CA PRO A 403 12.16 -22.29 -28.16
C PRO A 403 11.24 -21.73 -27.06
N GLY A 404 10.08 -21.17 -27.43
CA GLY A 404 9.18 -20.42 -26.55
C GLY A 404 9.36 -18.90 -26.65
N GLY A 405 8.45 -18.16 -26.02
CA GLY A 405 8.34 -16.71 -26.16
C GLY A 405 6.95 -16.21 -25.82
N ILE A 406 6.73 -14.92 -25.99
CA ILE A 406 5.40 -14.31 -25.86
C ILE A 406 4.86 -13.99 -27.26
N VAL A 407 3.59 -14.30 -27.47
CA VAL A 407 2.82 -13.87 -28.64
C VAL A 407 1.55 -13.18 -28.18
N ASP A 408 1.16 -12.13 -28.87
CA ASP A 408 -0.14 -11.49 -28.73
C ASP A 408 -0.88 -11.64 -30.07
N ASN A 409 -1.92 -12.48 -30.09
CA ASN A 409 -2.67 -12.79 -31.32
C ASN A 409 -3.81 -11.81 -31.61
N ALA A 410 -4.11 -10.88 -30.69
CA ALA A 410 -5.14 -9.86 -30.89
C ALA A 410 -4.67 -8.48 -30.38
N PRO A 411 -3.56 -7.93 -30.92
CA PRO A 411 -3.02 -6.66 -30.43
C PRO A 411 -4.03 -5.52 -30.62
N LEU A 412 -4.09 -4.60 -29.66
CA LEU A 412 -4.99 -3.44 -29.71
C LEU A 412 -4.38 -2.33 -30.57
N MET A 413 -5.21 -1.60 -31.33
CA MET A 413 -4.80 -0.42 -32.09
C MET A 413 -4.70 0.85 -31.24
N HIS A 414 -5.34 0.87 -30.07
CA HIS A 414 -5.34 2.02 -29.17
C HIS A 414 -5.03 1.62 -27.72
N PRO A 415 -4.26 2.43 -26.99
CA PRO A 415 -4.00 2.18 -25.58
C PRO A 415 -5.25 2.45 -24.72
N PRO A 416 -5.41 1.79 -23.56
CA PRO A 416 -6.40 2.20 -22.56
C PRO A 416 -6.15 3.64 -22.09
N ALA A 417 -7.22 4.32 -21.69
CA ALA A 417 -7.15 5.64 -21.07
C ALA A 417 -6.40 5.59 -19.72
N GLY A 418 -5.66 6.64 -19.40
CA GLY A 418 -5.03 6.83 -18.09
C GLY A 418 -5.72 7.92 -17.28
N SER A 419 -5.74 7.78 -15.96
CA SER A 419 -6.20 8.81 -15.01
C SER A 419 -5.20 8.99 -13.87
N VAL A 420 -4.95 10.23 -13.45
CA VAL A 420 -4.14 10.46 -12.23
C VAL A 420 -5.12 10.55 -11.06
N PRO A 421 -4.99 9.71 -10.02
CA PRO A 421 -5.90 9.74 -8.88
C PRO A 421 -5.64 10.99 -8.01
N ASN A 422 -6.67 11.44 -7.29
CA ASN A 422 -6.51 12.45 -6.25
C ASN A 422 -5.99 11.77 -4.98
N SER A 423 -4.74 12.05 -4.59
CA SER A 423 -4.04 11.31 -3.55
C SER A 423 -3.26 12.20 -2.58
N GLY A 424 -3.21 11.79 -1.32
CA GLY A 424 -2.54 12.48 -0.23
C GLY A 424 -3.36 13.65 0.32
N VAL A 425 -2.79 14.31 1.33
CA VAL A 425 -3.32 15.58 1.82
C VAL A 425 -2.82 16.70 0.93
N GLN A 426 -3.70 17.64 0.57
CA GLN A 426 -3.22 18.94 0.08
C GLN A 426 -2.66 19.67 1.30
N GLY A 427 -1.34 19.86 1.29
CA GLY A 427 -0.57 20.33 2.44
C GLY A 427 -1.03 21.65 3.03
#